data_AF-A0A1V9XM18-F1
#
_entry.id   AF-A0A1V9XM18-F1
#
_cell.length_a   1.000
_cell.length_b   1.000
_cell.length_c   1.000
_cell.angle_alpha   90.00
_cell.angle_beta   90.00
_cell.angle_gamma   90.00
#
_symmetry.space_group_name_H-M   'P 1'
#
loop_
_entity.id
_entity.type
_entity.pdbx_description
1 polymer ?
#
loop_
_entity_poly.entity_id
_entity_poly.type
_entity_poly.pdbx_seq_one_letter_code
_entity_poly.pdbx_strand_id
1 'polypeptide(L)'
;MALMDDFEQQYAILSAEITTKISFLTSAGDVEKHKSVREIERLLEEAHELLEQMELEVLPMAPELKSKYANRVRSYQVELKRLKQEY
;
A
#
# COMPACT_ATOMS: atom_id res chain seq x y z
N MET A 1 -13.60 12.64 12.81
CA MET A 1 -13.25 12.07 11.50
C MET A 1 -12.16 11.06 11.79
N ALA A 2 -12.36 9.80 11.44
CA ALA A 2 -11.56 8.70 11.97
C ALA A 2 -10.25 8.59 11.19
N LEU A 3 -9.12 8.81 11.87
CA LEU A 3 -7.76 8.72 11.32
C LEU A 3 -7.53 7.43 10.49
N MET A 4 -8.19 6.34 10.85
CA MET A 4 -8.16 5.09 10.09
C MET A 4 -8.85 5.14 8.73
N ASP A 5 -9.96 5.86 8.60
CA ASP A 5 -10.64 5.99 7.31
C ASP A 5 -9.76 6.76 6.32
N ASP A 6 -9.02 7.77 6.82
CA ASP A 6 -8.06 8.54 6.01
C ASP A 6 -6.88 7.67 5.56
N PHE A 7 -6.36 6.80 6.44
CA PHE A 7 -5.31 5.86 6.06
C PHE A 7 -5.80 4.82 5.05
N GLU A 8 -7.00 4.28 5.22
CA GLU A 8 -7.60 3.33 4.28
C GLU A 8 -7.77 3.97 2.89
N GLN A 9 -8.18 5.23 2.84
CA GLN A 9 -8.29 5.99 1.60
C GLN A 9 -6.91 6.21 0.95
N GLN A 10 -5.91 6.61 1.73
CA GLN A 10 -4.55 6.81 1.22
C GLN A 10 -3.96 5.50 0.66
N TYR A 11 -4.12 4.39 1.38
CA TYR A 11 -3.65 3.08 0.92
C TYR A 11 -4.37 2.63 -0.36
N ALA A 12 -5.68 2.88 -0.48
CA ALA A 12 -6.44 2.58 -1.70
C ALA A 12 -5.92 3.37 -2.92
N ILE A 13 -5.51 4.62 -2.73
CA ILE A 13 -4.93 5.43 -3.80
C ILE A 13 -3.54 4.89 -4.19
N LEU A 14 -2.68 4.62 -3.21
CA LEU A 14 -1.33 4.09 -3.45
C LEU A 14 -1.37 2.74 -4.16
N SER A 15 -2.20 1.79 -3.70
CA SER A 15 -2.35 0.46 -4.31
C SER A 15 -2.86 0.53 -5.75
N ALA A 16 -3.82 1.40 -6.04
CA ALA A 16 -4.32 1.63 -7.40
C ALA A 16 -3.23 2.21 -8.32
N GLU A 17 -2.44 3.15 -7.81
CA GLU A 17 -1.33 3.75 -8.57
C GLU A 17 -0.23 2.73 -8.85
N ILE A 18 0.18 1.94 -7.84
CA ILE A 18 1.16 0.85 -8.00
C ILE A 18 0.67 -0.14 -9.07
N THR A 19 -0.58 -0.61 -8.96
CA THR A 19 -1.17 -1.56 -9.92
C THR A 19 -1.16 -1.01 -11.35
N THR A 20 -1.49 0.27 -11.51
CA THR A 20 -1.49 0.95 -12.81
C THR A 20 -0.07 1.02 -13.40
N LYS A 21 0.92 1.36 -12.57
CA LYS A 21 2.32 1.44 -13.02
C LYS A 21 2.92 0.07 -13.33
N ILE A 22 2.62 -0.98 -12.55
CA ILE A 22 3.01 -2.36 -12.87
C ILE A 22 2.42 -2.77 -14.22
N SER A 23 1.13 -2.51 -14.44
CA SER A 23 0.47 -2.78 -15.73
C SER A 23 1.16 -2.04 -16.87
N PHE A 24 1.50 -0.76 -16.69
CA PHE A 24 2.23 0.01 -17.70
C PHE A 24 3.61 -0.58 -18.00
N LEU A 25 4.35 -1.00 -16.98
CA LEU A 25 5.69 -1.58 -17.11
C LEU A 25 5.70 -2.85 -17.98
N THR A 26 4.65 -3.67 -17.90
CA THR A 26 4.50 -4.84 -18.79
C THR A 26 4.35 -4.49 -20.27
N SER A 27 3.89 -3.27 -20.58
CA SER A 27 3.63 -2.79 -21.95
C SER A 27 4.65 -1.79 -22.50
N ALA A 28 5.52 -1.24 -21.64
CA ALA A 28 6.43 -0.13 -21.97
C ALA A 28 7.74 -0.59 -22.66
N GLY A 29 8.46 0.35 -23.31
CA GLY A 29 9.81 0.12 -23.84
C GLY A 29 10.92 0.24 -22.77
N ASP A 30 12.13 -0.24 -23.05
CA ASP A 30 13.19 -0.44 -22.04
C ASP A 30 13.61 0.80 -21.23
N VAL A 31 13.59 2.00 -21.83
CA VAL A 31 13.95 3.26 -21.15
C VAL A 31 12.84 3.74 -20.21
N GLU A 32 11.58 3.58 -20.62
CA GLU A 32 10.40 3.92 -19.81
C GLU A 32 10.27 2.97 -18.62
N LYS A 33 10.60 1.68 -18.82
CA LYS A 33 10.65 0.68 -17.74
C LYS A 33 11.55 1.12 -16.58
N HIS A 34 12.75 1.62 -16.85
CA HIS A 34 13.68 2.01 -15.77
C HIS A 34 13.16 3.16 -14.90
N LYS A 35 12.44 4.11 -15.50
CA LYS A 35 11.80 5.19 -14.73
C LYS A 35 10.59 4.68 -13.94
N SER A 36 9.74 3.87 -14.58
CA SER A 36 8.58 3.26 -13.94
C SER A 36 8.97 2.34 -12.78
N VAL A 37 10.07 1.59 -12.90
CA VAL A 37 10.67 0.76 -11.84
C VAL A 37 10.91 1.59 -10.58
N ARG A 38 11.69 2.67 -10.68
CA ARG A 38 12.04 3.50 -9.51
C ARG A 38 10.82 4.14 -8.87
N GLU A 39 9.83 4.46 -9.68
CA GLU A 39 8.58 5.06 -9.20
C GLU A 39 7.71 4.03 -8.47
N ILE A 40 7.64 2.80 -8.97
CA ILE A 40 6.98 1.68 -8.28
C ILE A 40 7.67 1.39 -6.95
N GLU A 41 9.01 1.33 -6.92
CA GLU A 41 9.77 1.12 -5.68
C GLU A 41 9.44 2.19 -4.62
N ARG A 42 9.41 3.47 -5.03
CA ARG A 42 9.03 4.58 -4.14
C ARG A 42 7.60 4.43 -3.62
N LEU A 43 6.64 4.11 -4.48
CA LEU A 43 5.24 3.96 -4.06
C LEU A 43 5.06 2.75 -3.13
N LEU A 44 5.79 1.66 -3.36
CA LEU A 44 5.80 0.50 -2.48
C LEU A 44 6.37 0.84 -1.09
N GLU A 45 7.40 1.68 -1.03
CA GLU A 45 7.97 2.20 0.22
C GLU A 45 6.97 3.11 0.95
N GLU A 46 6.34 4.05 0.24
CA GLU A 46 5.30 4.93 0.80
C GLU A 46 4.10 4.14 1.35
N ALA A 47 3.64 3.12 0.61
CA ALA A 47 2.59 2.22 1.07
C ALA A 47 3.01 1.38 2.29
N HIS A 48 4.30 1.01 2.38
CA HIS A 48 4.83 0.29 3.53
C HIS A 48 4.84 1.16 4.79
N GLU A 49 5.38 2.38 4.69
CA GLU A 49 5.40 3.36 5.78
C GLU A 49 3.99 3.69 6.28
N LEU A 50 3.04 3.85 5.36
CA LEU A 50 1.63 4.07 5.71
C LEU A 50 1.07 2.90 6.53
N LEU A 51 1.35 1.66 6.12
CA LEU A 51 0.89 0.47 6.86
C LEU A 51 1.53 0.35 8.24
N GLU A 52 2.80 0.72 8.40
CA GLU A 52 3.45 0.78 9.71
C GLU A 52 2.78 1.83 10.62
N GLN A 53 2.46 3.01 10.08
CA GLN A 53 1.71 4.04 10.82
C GLN A 53 0.33 3.54 11.23
N MET A 54 -0.38 2.84 10.33
CA MET A 54 -1.66 2.22 10.66
C MET A 54 -1.51 1.21 11.81
N GLU A 55 -0.50 0.34 11.79
CA GLU A 55 -0.27 -0.63 12.88
C GLU A 55 -0.07 0.08 14.23
N LEU A 56 0.74 1.13 14.27
CA LEU A 56 0.99 1.91 15.47
C LEU A 56 -0.29 2.55 16.02
N GLU A 57 -1.15 3.05 15.13
CA GLU A 57 -2.43 3.66 15.49
C GLU A 57 -3.49 2.63 15.91
N VAL A 58 -3.41 1.38 15.43
CA VAL A 58 -4.25 0.26 15.90
C VAL A 58 -3.90 -0.15 17.33
N LEU A 59 -2.63 -0.07 17.74
CA LEU A 59 -2.16 -0.56 19.05
C LEU A 59 -2.94 0.01 20.25
N PRO A 60 -3.16 1.34 20.38
CA PRO A 60 -3.85 1.97 21.51
C PRO A 60 -5.39 1.87 21.45
N MET A 61 -5.97 1.32 20.38
CA MET A 61 -7.42 1.28 20.21
C MET A 61 -8.12 0.31 21.18
N ALA A 62 -9.41 0.56 21.41
CA ALA A 62 -10.27 -0.38 22.14
C ALA A 62 -10.28 -1.76 21.47
N PRO A 63 -10.41 -2.87 22.22
CA PRO A 63 -10.26 -4.23 21.70
C PRO A 63 -11.12 -4.56 20.47
N GLU A 64 -12.35 -4.06 20.44
CA GLU A 64 -13.29 -4.26 19.33
C GLU A 64 -12.80 -3.59 18.03
N LEU A 65 -12.39 -2.33 18.10
CA LEU A 65 -11.82 -1.58 16.97
C LEU A 65 -10.45 -2.14 16.58
N LYS A 66 -9.64 -2.50 17.57
CA LYS A 66 -8.30 -3.09 17.36
C LYS A 66 -8.39 -4.34 16.51
N SER A 67 -9.28 -5.28 16.84
CA SER A 67 -9.44 -6.50 16.05
C SER A 67 -9.92 -6.21 14.62
N LYS A 68 -10.82 -5.24 14.44
CA LYS A 68 -11.33 -4.82 13.13
C LYS A 68 -10.20 -4.26 12.27
N TYR A 69 -9.48 -3.24 12.75
CA TYR A 69 -8.44 -2.56 11.98
C TYR A 69 -7.17 -3.40 11.82
N ALA A 70 -6.78 -4.22 12.82
CA ALA A 70 -5.65 -5.14 12.67
C ALA A 70 -5.86 -6.15 11.52
N ASN A 71 -7.09 -6.67 11.37
CA ASN A 71 -7.42 -7.56 10.25
C ASN A 71 -7.33 -6.86 8.89
N ARG A 72 -7.72 -5.58 8.83
CA ARG A 72 -7.62 -4.77 7.61
C ARG A 72 -6.17 -4.48 7.25
N VAL A 73 -5.37 -3.98 8.20
CA VAL A 73 -3.94 -3.72 8.00
C VAL A 73 -3.20 -4.98 7.55
N ARG A 74 -3.49 -6.14 8.14
CA ARG A 74 -2.93 -7.41 7.69
C ARG A 74 -3.32 -7.75 6.24
N SER A 75 -4.56 -7.47 5.85
CA SER A 75 -5.02 -7.71 4.48
C SER A 75 -4.26 -6.84 3.48
N TYR A 76 -4.08 -5.55 3.80
CA TYR A 76 -3.30 -4.62 3.01
C TYR A 76 -1.81 -5.03 2.93
N GLN A 77 -1.20 -5.49 4.02
CA GLN A 77 0.16 -6.02 3.99
C GLN A 77 0.32 -7.24 3.07
N VAL A 78 -0.67 -8.12 3.02
CA VAL A 78 -0.65 -9.28 2.11
C VAL A 78 -0.78 -8.82 0.66
N GLU A 79 -1.66 -7.86 0.38
CA GLU A 79 -1.81 -7.25 -0.94
C GLU A 79 -0.52 -6.54 -1.40
N LEU A 80 0.08 -5.70 -0.57
CA LEU A 80 1.33 -5.00 -0.89
C LEU A 80 2.47 -5.99 -1.19
N LYS A 81 2.53 -7.12 -0.47
CA LYS A 81 3.47 -8.21 -0.76
C LYS A 81 3.22 -8.84 -2.13
N ARG A 82 1.96 -8.98 -2.56
CA ARG A 82 1.62 -9.48 -3.90
C ARG A 82 2.02 -8.48 -4.97
N LEU A 83 1.70 -7.20 -4.79
CA LEU A 83 2.09 -6.14 -5.72
C LEU A 83 3.62 -6.10 -5.90
N LYS A 84 4.38 -6.28 -4.81
CA LYS A 84 5.85 -6.37 -4.87
C LYS A 84 6.38 -7.63 -5.58
N GLN A 85 5.59 -8.70 -5.68
CA GLN A 85 5.94 -9.92 -6.43
C GLN A 85 5.54 -9.85 -7.91
N GLU A 86 4.54 -9.05 -8.23
CA GLU A 86 4.10 -8.79 -9.61
C GLU A 86 5.00 -7.78 -10.34
N TYR A 87 5.71 -6.96 -9.58
CA TYR A 87 6.81 -6.10 -9.99
C TYR A 87 8.12 -6.89 -10.16
#